data_AF-A0AAE6YIZ5-F1
#
_entry.id   AF-A0AAE6YIZ5-F1
#
_cell.length_a   1.000
_cell.length_b   1.000
_cell.length_c   1.000
_cell.angle_alpha   90.00
_cell.angle_beta   90.00
_cell.angle_gamma   90.00
#
_symmetry.space_group_name_H-M   'P 1'
#
loop_
_entity.id
_entity.type
_entity.pdbx_description
1 polymer ?
#
loop_
_entity_poly.entity_id
_entity_poly.type
_entity_poly.pdbx_seq_one_letter_code
_entity_poly.pdbx_strand_id
1 'polypeptide(L)'
;MDILIARPYDDAKQLAELFKSSGLSVGILPSIKIVHKKINFKIENFTDFVFTSKYAVESLFSQYLPSNFMNKSIYSVGATTANHLAHFNLNAKYPKEYNSKELFKLISKQGLSDRKFAIFSGVDGNEYLEKEINKHTTCQKFEIYQRAFESKETLYTKYLRLWGDKQPRFIITTSIDVFKSLNAIFEKIPIPKDSIVTITSTKMLKFVNSQGFSNTLKLEKLSNYCIYVKILQHIEANDYVSREK
;
A
#
# COMPACT_ATOMS: atom_id res chain seq x y z
N MET A 1 -3.81 16.03 -18.48
CA MET A 1 -3.39 15.30 -17.26
C MET A 1 -1.94 14.93 -17.46
N ASP A 2 -1.11 14.93 -16.42
CA ASP A 2 0.32 14.56 -16.52
C ASP A 2 0.63 13.33 -15.66
N ILE A 3 -0.14 13.16 -14.58
CA ILE A 3 0.04 12.11 -13.59
C ILE A 3 -1.21 11.24 -13.54
N LEU A 4 -1.04 9.93 -13.71
CA LEU A 4 -2.05 8.91 -13.45
C LEU A 4 -1.77 8.24 -12.10
N ILE A 5 -2.74 8.24 -11.18
CA ILE A 5 -2.63 7.56 -9.89
C ILE A 5 -3.53 6.33 -9.87
N ALA A 6 -2.93 5.14 -9.84
CA ALA A 6 -3.66 3.86 -9.95
C ALA A 6 -3.97 3.19 -8.61
N ARG A 7 -3.58 3.81 -7.50
CA ARG A 7 -3.73 3.29 -6.14
C ARG A 7 -5.21 3.22 -5.70
N PRO A 8 -5.55 2.49 -4.62
CA PRO A 8 -6.87 2.58 -3.99
C PRO A 8 -7.36 4.01 -3.82
N TYR A 9 -8.67 4.24 -3.92
CA TYR A 9 -9.22 5.58 -4.10
C TYR A 9 -8.82 6.57 -3.00
N ASP A 10 -8.93 6.19 -1.73
CA ASP A 10 -8.61 7.10 -0.61
C ASP A 10 -7.14 7.52 -0.60
N ASP A 11 -6.25 6.59 -0.95
CA ASP A 11 -4.83 6.85 -1.14
C ASP A 11 -4.54 7.75 -2.34
N ALA A 12 -5.25 7.51 -3.44
CA ALA A 12 -5.09 8.27 -4.65
C ALA A 12 -5.59 9.71 -4.49
N LYS A 13 -6.70 9.90 -3.75
CA LYS A 13 -7.30 11.22 -3.50
C LYS A 13 -6.35 12.13 -2.73
N GLN A 14 -5.84 11.67 -1.60
CA GLN A 14 -4.90 12.46 -0.78
C GLN A 14 -3.61 12.80 -1.55
N LEU A 15 -3.08 11.86 -2.33
CA LEU A 15 -1.90 12.12 -3.16
C LEU A 15 -2.20 13.10 -4.30
N ALA A 16 -3.38 13.02 -4.91
CA ALA A 16 -3.79 13.93 -5.97
C ALA A 16 -3.92 15.38 -5.48
N GLU A 17 -4.39 15.59 -4.25
CA GLU A 17 -4.49 16.92 -3.64
C GLU A 17 -3.11 17.59 -3.53
N LEU A 18 -2.08 16.86 -3.11
CA LEU A 18 -0.69 17.37 -3.06
C LEU A 18 -0.16 17.81 -4.43
N PHE A 19 -0.43 17.03 -5.48
CA PHE A 19 0.01 17.40 -6.83
C PHE A 19 -0.79 18.58 -7.39
N LYS A 20 -2.11 18.61 -7.16
CA LYS A 20 -2.97 19.71 -7.61
C LYS A 20 -2.60 21.03 -6.95
N SER A 21 -2.22 21.03 -5.67
CA SER A 21 -1.74 22.25 -5.00
C SER A 21 -0.43 22.79 -5.57
N SER A 22 0.27 21.99 -6.38
CA SER A 22 1.49 22.38 -7.11
C SER A 22 1.23 22.70 -8.59
N GLY A 23 -0.04 22.84 -8.99
CA GLY A 23 -0.42 23.15 -10.36
C GLY A 23 -0.35 21.98 -11.35
N LEU A 24 -0.06 20.75 -10.89
CA LEU A 24 0.04 19.58 -11.76
C LEU A 24 -1.34 18.97 -12.06
N SER A 25 -1.53 18.53 -13.30
CA SER A 25 -2.78 17.90 -13.73
C SER A 25 -2.78 16.41 -13.39
N VAL A 26 -3.80 15.94 -12.66
CA VAL A 26 -3.84 14.58 -12.11
C VAL A 26 -5.12 13.84 -12.51
N GLY A 27 -4.97 12.62 -13.01
CA GLY A 27 -6.04 11.63 -13.18
C GLY A 27 -5.98 10.55 -12.09
N ILE A 28 -7.11 10.29 -11.44
CA ILE A 28 -7.25 9.20 -10.46
C ILE A 28 -7.96 8.03 -11.14
N LEU A 29 -7.31 6.87 -11.20
CA LEU A 29 -7.85 5.65 -11.79
C LEU A 29 -7.56 4.45 -10.87
N PRO A 30 -8.28 4.29 -9.75
CA PRO A 30 -8.02 3.22 -8.80
C PRO A 30 -8.20 1.87 -9.50
N SER A 31 -7.12 1.12 -9.63
CA SER A 31 -7.14 -0.17 -10.33
C SER A 31 -7.60 -1.31 -9.43
N ILE A 32 -7.46 -1.13 -8.11
CA ILE A 32 -7.96 -2.07 -7.11
C ILE A 32 -8.79 -1.33 -6.05
N LYS A 33 -9.69 -2.07 -5.43
CA LYS A 33 -10.50 -1.67 -4.27
C LYS A 33 -10.10 -2.48 -3.05
N ILE A 34 -10.20 -1.88 -1.88
CA ILE A 34 -10.08 -2.57 -0.61
C ILE A 34 -11.48 -2.90 -0.14
N VAL A 35 -11.75 -4.19 0.07
CA VAL A 35 -13.04 -4.68 0.53
C VAL A 35 -12.86 -5.24 1.93
N HIS A 36 -13.51 -4.60 2.90
CA HIS A 36 -13.50 -5.02 4.30
C HIS A 36 -14.29 -6.31 4.47
N LYS A 37 -13.74 -7.26 5.22
CA LYS A 37 -14.37 -8.52 5.60
C LYS A 37 -14.78 -8.44 7.06
N LYS A 38 -15.99 -8.90 7.33
CA LYS A 38 -16.45 -9.05 8.71
C LYS A 38 -15.72 -10.18 9.39
N ILE A 39 -15.26 -9.93 10.61
CA ILE A 39 -14.71 -10.97 11.46
C ILE A 39 -15.40 -10.96 12.81
N ASN A 40 -15.54 -12.15 13.38
CA ASN A 40 -15.99 -12.32 14.75
C ASN A 40 -14.81 -12.84 15.57
N PHE A 41 -14.33 -12.01 16.49
CA PHE A 41 -13.36 -12.44 17.48
C PHE A 41 -13.58 -11.68 18.78
N LYS A 42 -13.14 -12.29 19.87
CA LYS A 42 -13.23 -11.73 21.22
C LYS A 42 -11.89 -11.09 21.58
N ILE A 43 -11.88 -9.77 21.77
CA ILE A 43 -10.67 -8.99 22.08
C ILE A 43 -10.03 -9.49 23.38
N GLU A 44 -10.85 -9.91 24.33
CA GLU A 44 -10.44 -10.49 25.61
C GLU A 44 -9.63 -11.79 25.48
N ASN A 45 -9.76 -12.53 24.36
CA ASN A 45 -8.99 -13.75 24.14
C ASN A 45 -7.52 -13.49 23.82
N PHE A 46 -7.15 -12.24 23.55
CA PHE A 46 -5.83 -11.86 23.08
C PHE A 46 -5.22 -10.77 23.96
N THR A 47 -3.91 -10.87 24.16
CA THR A 47 -3.10 -9.88 24.88
C THR A 47 -2.39 -8.94 23.90
N ASP A 48 -2.11 -9.44 22.69
CA ASP A 48 -1.26 -8.79 21.70
C ASP A 48 -1.94 -8.75 20.33
N PHE A 49 -1.85 -7.60 19.66
CA PHE A 49 -2.48 -7.36 18.36
C PHE A 49 -1.45 -6.89 17.35
N VAL A 50 -1.40 -7.56 16.20
CA VAL A 50 -0.43 -7.28 15.14
C VAL A 50 -1.16 -6.82 13.89
N PHE A 51 -0.80 -5.65 13.38
CA PHE A 51 -1.36 -5.09 12.15
C PHE A 51 -0.32 -5.12 11.02
N THR A 52 -0.64 -5.84 9.94
CA THR A 52 0.32 -5.98 8.81
C THR A 52 0.24 -4.84 7.80
N SER A 53 -0.82 -4.01 7.85
CA SER A 53 -1.03 -2.89 6.95
C SER A 53 -2.01 -1.87 7.55
N LYS A 54 -2.04 -0.64 7.03
CA LYS A 54 -3.08 0.33 7.39
C LYS A 54 -4.49 -0.16 7.06
N TYR A 55 -4.66 -0.91 5.97
CA TYR A 55 -5.97 -1.45 5.58
C TYR A 55 -6.48 -2.47 6.58
N ALA A 56 -5.58 -3.19 7.28
CA ALA A 56 -5.97 -4.01 8.41
C ALA A 56 -6.49 -3.14 9.58
N VAL A 57 -5.83 -2.02 9.87
CA VAL A 57 -6.26 -1.08 10.92
C VAL A 57 -7.65 -0.52 10.60
N GLU A 58 -7.82 0.05 9.41
CA GLU A 58 -9.08 0.63 8.94
C GLU A 58 -10.21 -0.42 8.93
N SER A 59 -9.91 -1.63 8.45
CA SER A 59 -10.91 -2.69 8.40
C SER A 59 -11.36 -3.16 9.78
N LEU A 60 -10.43 -3.26 10.73
CA LEU A 60 -10.77 -3.63 12.10
C LEU A 60 -11.59 -2.52 12.77
N PHE A 61 -11.16 -1.27 12.66
CA PHE A 61 -11.80 -0.14 13.35
C PHE A 61 -13.07 0.37 12.66
N SER A 62 -13.39 -0.13 11.46
CA SER A 62 -14.74 -0.03 10.91
C SER A 62 -15.77 -0.89 11.65
N GLN A 63 -15.32 -1.81 12.52
CA GLN A 63 -16.16 -2.81 13.19
C GLN A 63 -15.99 -2.84 14.72
N TYR A 64 -14.84 -2.40 15.23
CA TYR A 64 -14.51 -2.41 16.66
C TYR A 64 -14.02 -1.03 17.10
N LEU A 65 -14.40 -0.61 18.30
CA LEU A 65 -13.93 0.66 18.85
C LEU A 65 -12.43 0.58 19.20
N PRO A 66 -11.60 1.53 18.75
CA PRO A 66 -10.17 1.56 19.07
C PRO A 66 -9.87 1.58 20.58
N SER A 67 -10.76 2.17 21.38
CA SER A 67 -10.65 2.22 22.85
C SER A 67 -10.53 0.84 23.49
N ASN A 68 -11.07 -0.21 22.85
CA ASN A 68 -10.99 -1.59 23.34
C ASN A 68 -9.55 -2.16 23.30
N PHE A 69 -8.62 -1.46 22.64
CA PHE A 69 -7.23 -1.89 22.45
C PHE A 69 -6.21 -1.06 23.25
N MET A 70 -6.64 -0.01 23.96
CA MET A 70 -5.74 0.95 24.63
C MET A 70 -4.80 0.30 25.67
N ASN A 71 -5.26 -0.73 26.36
CA ASN A 71 -4.49 -1.45 27.39
C ASN A 71 -3.84 -2.73 26.84
N LYS A 72 -3.72 -2.85 25.52
CA LYS A 72 -3.22 -4.05 24.85
C LYS A 72 -1.88 -3.76 24.19
N SER A 73 -1.08 -4.80 23.99
CA SER A 73 0.18 -4.66 23.27
C SER A 73 -0.08 -4.60 21.77
N ILE A 74 0.27 -3.47 21.15
CA ILE A 74 0.05 -3.24 19.73
C ILE A 74 1.37 -3.33 18.96
N TYR A 75 1.36 -4.07 17.85
CA TYR A 75 2.48 -4.21 16.94
C TYR A 75 2.07 -3.88 15.52
N SER A 76 3.05 -3.43 14.74
CA SER A 76 2.88 -3.31 13.30
C SER A 76 4.14 -3.71 12.55
N VAL A 77 3.99 -4.09 11.29
CA VAL A 77 5.12 -4.51 10.44
C VAL A 77 6.05 -3.34 10.09
N GLY A 78 5.58 -2.10 10.17
CA GLY A 78 6.43 -0.95 9.87
C GLY A 78 5.80 0.40 10.21
N ALA A 79 6.63 1.45 10.12
CA ALA A 79 6.32 2.80 10.59
C ALA A 79 5.04 3.39 10.00
N THR A 80 4.73 3.15 8.72
CA THR A 80 3.51 3.69 8.10
C THR A 80 2.24 3.19 8.78
N THR A 81 2.20 1.90 9.15
CA THR A 81 1.05 1.32 9.86
C THR A 81 1.01 1.81 11.30
N ALA A 82 2.16 1.94 11.96
CA ALA A 82 2.25 2.51 13.31
C ALA A 82 1.75 3.95 13.37
N ASN A 83 2.14 4.80 12.42
CA ASN A 83 1.66 6.18 12.34
C ASN A 83 0.14 6.24 12.11
N HIS A 84 -0.41 5.29 11.35
CA HIS A 84 -1.86 5.21 11.16
C HIS A 84 -2.58 4.79 12.45
N LEU A 85 -2.03 3.85 13.22
CA LEU A 85 -2.53 3.47 14.55
C LEU A 85 -2.46 4.63 15.56
N ALA A 86 -1.44 5.49 15.45
CA ALA A 86 -1.29 6.65 16.33
C ALA A 86 -2.46 7.66 16.20
N HIS A 87 -3.11 7.77 15.03
CA HIS A 87 -4.33 8.58 14.87
C HIS A 87 -5.51 8.07 15.72
N PHE A 88 -5.45 6.81 16.16
CA PHE A 88 -6.42 6.19 17.06
C PHE A 88 -5.91 6.15 18.52
N ASN A 89 -4.87 6.91 18.85
CA ASN A 89 -4.18 6.89 20.15
C ASN A 89 -3.56 5.53 20.53
N LEU A 90 -3.27 4.68 19.55
CA LEU A 90 -2.65 3.37 19.77
C LEU A 90 -1.17 3.39 19.38
N ASN A 91 -0.30 3.24 20.39
CA ASN A 91 1.15 3.21 20.20
C ASN A 91 1.62 1.80 19.81
N ALA A 92 1.92 1.63 18.52
CA ALA A 92 2.40 0.35 17.99
C ALA A 92 3.93 0.23 18.03
N LYS A 93 4.44 -0.91 18.51
CA LYS A 93 5.85 -1.30 18.37
C LYS A 93 6.10 -1.85 16.95
N TYR A 94 7.23 -1.52 16.33
CA TYR A 94 7.58 -2.00 14.99
C TYR A 94 9.11 -2.13 14.82
N PRO A 95 9.58 -3.02 13.94
CA PRO A 95 11.02 -3.21 13.69
C PRO A 95 11.63 -2.06 12.86
N LYS A 96 12.95 -1.91 12.92
CA LYS A 96 13.70 -0.97 12.05
C LYS A 96 13.60 -1.36 10.57
N GLU A 97 13.67 -2.65 10.30
CA GLU A 97 13.48 -3.23 8.98
C GLU A 97 12.04 -3.73 8.84
N TYR A 98 11.29 -3.20 7.88
CA TYR A 98 9.83 -3.38 7.80
C TYR A 98 9.42 -4.72 7.17
N ASN A 99 9.64 -5.80 7.91
CA ASN A 99 9.25 -7.14 7.48
C ASN A 99 8.84 -8.05 8.65
N SER A 100 8.11 -9.11 8.33
CA SER A 100 7.58 -10.09 9.29
C SER A 100 8.65 -10.79 10.13
N LYS A 101 9.87 -11.02 9.58
CA LYS A 101 10.96 -11.68 10.31
C LYS A 101 11.52 -10.80 11.41
N GLU A 102 11.74 -9.54 11.09
CA GLU A 102 12.27 -8.56 12.05
C GLU A 102 11.23 -8.18 13.11
N LEU A 103 9.94 -8.16 12.75
CA LEU A 103 8.88 -8.02 13.73
C LEU A 103 8.85 -9.21 14.70
N PHE A 104 8.99 -10.45 14.20
CA PHE A 104 9.07 -11.62 15.08
C PHE A 104 10.26 -11.50 16.05
N LYS A 105 11.46 -11.15 15.58
CA LYS A 105 12.62 -10.92 16.45
C LYS A 105 12.34 -9.88 17.55
N LEU A 106 11.66 -8.78 17.21
CA LEU A 106 11.27 -7.75 18.17
C LEU A 106 10.28 -8.27 19.22
N ILE A 107 9.30 -9.07 18.80
CA ILE A 107 8.29 -9.68 19.70
C ILE A 107 8.97 -10.70 20.61
N SER A 108 9.79 -11.60 20.06
CA SER A 108 10.44 -12.69 20.79
C SER A 108 11.42 -12.20 21.86
N LYS A 109 12.08 -11.05 21.64
CA LYS A 109 12.93 -10.40 22.66
C LYS A 109 12.19 -10.00 23.93
N GLN A 110 10.87 -9.87 23.87
CA GLN A 110 10.02 -9.49 25.01
C GLN A 110 9.41 -10.71 25.72
N GLY A 111 9.77 -11.94 25.31
CA GLY A 111 9.18 -13.17 25.80
C GLY A 111 7.80 -13.44 25.20
N LEU A 112 7.48 -14.70 24.91
CA LEU A 112 6.22 -15.13 24.27
C LEU A 112 5.29 -15.90 25.21
N SER A 113 5.79 -16.37 26.36
CA SER A 113 5.02 -17.13 27.33
C SER A 113 3.81 -16.33 27.83
N ASP A 114 2.67 -17.02 27.98
CA ASP A 114 1.38 -16.48 28.45
C ASP A 114 0.72 -15.40 27.58
N ARG A 115 1.33 -15.04 26.45
CA ARG A 115 0.81 -14.04 25.51
C ARG A 115 -0.01 -14.71 24.42
N LYS A 116 -1.13 -14.11 24.04
CA LYS A 116 -2.00 -14.61 22.96
C LYS A 116 -2.13 -13.55 21.88
N PHE A 117 -1.83 -13.92 20.64
CA PHE A 117 -1.71 -12.99 19.52
C PHE A 117 -2.88 -13.09 18.55
N ALA A 118 -3.40 -11.93 18.15
CA ALA A 118 -4.25 -11.79 16.98
C ALA A 118 -3.49 -11.01 15.89
N ILE A 119 -3.39 -11.59 14.69
CA ILE A 119 -2.75 -10.96 13.53
C ILE A 119 -3.83 -10.55 12.55
N PHE A 120 -3.87 -9.27 12.19
CA PHE A 120 -4.81 -8.73 11.22
C PHE A 120 -4.10 -8.46 9.88
N SER A 121 -4.58 -9.12 8.83
CA SER A 121 -4.00 -8.99 7.49
C SER A 121 -5.04 -8.97 6.38
N GLY A 122 -4.58 -8.73 5.16
CA GLY A 122 -5.36 -9.03 3.97
C GLY A 122 -5.38 -10.53 3.69
N VAL A 123 -6.36 -10.97 2.88
CA VAL A 123 -6.38 -12.30 2.27
C VAL A 123 -5.07 -12.56 1.52
N ASP A 124 -4.55 -13.79 1.65
CA ASP A 124 -3.26 -14.24 1.12
C ASP A 124 -2.05 -13.46 1.69
N GLY A 125 -2.22 -12.85 2.87
CA GLY A 125 -1.14 -12.21 3.60
C GLY A 125 -0.08 -13.22 4.06
N ASN A 126 1.15 -12.76 4.23
CA ASN A 126 2.29 -13.58 4.67
C ASN A 126 1.99 -14.33 5.99
N GLU A 127 2.15 -15.65 6.00
CA GLU A 127 1.87 -16.54 7.15
C GLU A 127 3.05 -16.71 8.12
N TYR A 128 4.22 -16.15 7.82
CA TYR A 128 5.44 -16.35 8.59
C TYR A 128 5.26 -16.01 10.08
N LEU A 129 4.67 -14.84 10.39
CA LEU A 129 4.48 -14.41 11.78
C LEU A 129 3.59 -15.37 12.57
N GLU A 130 2.48 -15.80 11.98
CA GLU A 130 1.57 -16.74 12.61
C GLU A 130 2.27 -18.07 12.89
N LYS A 131 2.98 -18.62 11.88
CA LYS A 131 3.72 -19.87 12.00
C LYS A 131 4.81 -19.80 13.06
N GLU A 132 5.58 -18.73 13.12
CA GLU A 132 6.66 -18.60 14.10
C GLU A 132 6.15 -18.36 15.53
N ILE A 133 5.10 -17.55 15.72
CA ILE A 133 4.53 -17.31 17.05
C ILE A 133 3.85 -18.58 17.57
N ASN A 134 3.14 -19.33 16.71
CA ASN A 134 2.48 -20.59 17.09
C ASN A 134 3.43 -21.70 17.55
N LYS A 135 4.75 -21.58 17.33
CA LYS A 135 5.74 -22.49 17.93
C LYS A 135 5.92 -22.28 19.43
N HIS A 136 5.47 -21.14 19.97
CA HIS A 136 5.73 -20.73 21.34
C HIS A 136 4.46 -20.44 22.14
N THR A 137 3.39 -19.95 21.50
CA THR A 137 2.14 -19.59 22.16
C THR A 137 0.97 -19.50 21.17
N THR A 138 -0.26 -19.26 21.64
CA THR A 138 -1.43 -19.11 20.79
C THR A 138 -1.33 -17.86 19.90
N CYS A 139 -1.46 -18.07 18.59
CA CYS A 139 -1.59 -17.01 17.60
C CYS A 139 -2.68 -17.36 16.59
N GLN A 140 -3.58 -16.42 16.35
CA GLN A 140 -4.64 -16.53 15.34
C GLN A 140 -4.52 -15.40 14.32
N LYS A 141 -4.43 -15.74 13.04
CA LYS A 141 -4.55 -14.78 11.94
C LYS A 141 -6.00 -14.57 11.53
N PHE A 142 -6.37 -13.32 11.30
CA PHE A 142 -7.65 -12.87 10.79
C PHE A 142 -7.44 -12.14 9.47
N GLU A 143 -8.01 -12.70 8.41
CA GLU A 143 -8.02 -12.08 7.08
C GLU A 143 -9.20 -11.13 6.96
N ILE A 144 -8.96 -9.88 7.32
CA ILE A 144 -10.02 -8.89 7.57
C ILE A 144 -10.30 -7.99 6.39
N TYR A 145 -9.50 -8.03 5.33
CA TYR A 145 -9.81 -7.33 4.09
C TYR A 145 -9.29 -8.12 2.90
N GLN A 146 -9.80 -7.81 1.71
CA GLN A 146 -9.28 -8.34 0.46
C GLN A 146 -9.12 -7.23 -0.57
N ARG A 147 -8.27 -7.51 -1.56
CA ARG A 147 -8.08 -6.63 -2.71
C ARG A 147 -8.98 -7.12 -3.83
N ALA A 148 -9.92 -6.30 -4.25
CA ALA A 148 -10.78 -6.57 -5.40
C ALA A 148 -10.25 -5.80 -6.61
N PHE A 149 -9.99 -6.50 -7.71
CA PHE A 149 -9.56 -5.88 -8.96
C PHE A 149 -10.77 -5.22 -9.63
N GLU A 150 -10.60 -4.01 -10.14
CA GLU A 150 -11.62 -3.38 -10.99
C GLU A 150 -11.65 -4.11 -12.35
N SER A 151 -12.84 -4.22 -12.96
CA SER A 151 -12.94 -4.89 -14.26
C SER A 151 -12.14 -4.15 -15.34
N LYS A 152 -11.57 -4.92 -16.27
CA LYS A 152 -10.78 -4.40 -17.40
C LYS A 152 -11.58 -3.39 -18.22
N GLU A 153 -12.87 -3.67 -18.45
CA GLU A 153 -13.79 -2.81 -19.20
C GLU A 153 -14.03 -1.47 -18.48
N THR A 154 -14.25 -1.52 -17.16
CA THR A 154 -14.45 -0.31 -16.36
C THR A 154 -13.20 0.55 -16.34
N LEU A 155 -12.02 -0.07 -16.16
CA LEU A 155 -10.75 0.65 -16.17
C LEU A 155 -10.45 1.26 -17.53
N TYR A 156 -10.67 0.51 -18.61
CA TYR A 156 -10.49 0.99 -19.98
C TYR A 156 -11.36 2.23 -20.27
N THR A 157 -12.66 2.17 -19.99
CA THR A 157 -13.59 3.29 -20.21
C THR A 157 -13.20 4.52 -19.39
N LYS A 158 -12.83 4.33 -18.12
CA LYS A 158 -12.37 5.44 -17.27
C LYS A 158 -11.03 6.02 -17.75
N TYR A 159 -10.10 5.18 -18.20
CA TYR A 159 -8.81 5.62 -18.75
C TYR A 159 -9.02 6.51 -19.99
N LEU A 160 -9.83 6.05 -20.95
CA LEU A 160 -10.14 6.83 -22.15
C LEU A 160 -10.83 8.15 -21.83
N ARG A 161 -11.71 8.19 -20.82
CA ARG A 161 -12.33 9.44 -20.38
C ARG A 161 -11.32 10.45 -19.80
N LEU A 162 -10.29 9.96 -19.12
CA LEU A 162 -9.26 10.80 -18.51
C LEU A 162 -8.23 11.30 -19.53
N TRP A 163 -7.90 10.46 -20.52
CA TRP A 163 -6.72 10.65 -21.36
C TRP A 163 -7.02 10.77 -22.86
N GLY A 164 -8.12 10.20 -23.34
CA GLY A 164 -8.38 10.05 -24.77
C GLY A 164 -7.19 9.39 -25.47
N ASP A 165 -6.64 10.08 -26.46
CA ASP A 165 -5.43 9.65 -27.20
C ASP A 165 -4.12 10.13 -26.56
N LYS A 166 -4.18 10.96 -25.52
CA LYS A 166 -3.00 11.42 -24.77
C LYS A 166 -2.52 10.33 -23.82
N GLN A 167 -1.28 10.47 -23.35
CA GLN A 167 -0.68 9.52 -22.40
C GLN A 167 -0.16 10.25 -21.17
N PRO A 168 -0.21 9.64 -19.99
CA PRO A 168 0.41 10.19 -18.79
C PRO A 168 1.93 10.27 -18.94
N ARG A 169 2.53 11.33 -18.39
CA ARG A 169 3.99 11.37 -18.18
C ARG A 169 4.39 10.44 -17.03
N PHE A 170 3.58 10.37 -15.97
CA PHE A 170 3.81 9.49 -14.82
C PHE A 170 2.64 8.55 -14.56
N ILE A 171 2.96 7.29 -14.28
CA ILE A 171 1.99 6.29 -13.82
C ILE A 171 2.42 5.84 -12.41
N ILE A 172 1.65 6.27 -11.42
CA ILE A 172 1.92 5.95 -10.01
C ILE A 172 1.26 4.62 -9.64
N THR A 173 2.09 3.60 -9.48
CA THR A 173 1.73 2.30 -8.92
C THR A 173 2.58 1.98 -7.69
N THR A 174 2.00 1.33 -6.69
CA THR A 174 2.67 1.05 -5.40
C THR A 174 2.79 -0.44 -5.10
N SER A 175 2.33 -1.30 -6.00
CA SER A 175 2.48 -2.74 -5.89
C SER A 175 2.35 -3.40 -7.26
N ILE A 176 2.83 -4.64 -7.35
CA ILE A 176 2.66 -5.47 -8.54
C ILE A 176 1.18 -5.65 -8.88
N ASP A 177 0.30 -5.82 -7.89
CA ASP A 177 -1.13 -6.05 -8.15
C ASP A 177 -1.85 -4.81 -8.69
N VAL A 178 -1.50 -3.61 -8.16
CA VAL A 178 -1.98 -2.33 -8.71
C VAL A 178 -1.57 -2.21 -10.17
N PHE A 179 -0.30 -2.51 -10.47
CA PHE A 179 0.22 -2.44 -11.83
C PHE A 179 -0.39 -3.51 -12.74
N LYS A 180 -0.51 -4.77 -12.31
CA LYS A 180 -1.18 -5.84 -13.09
C LYS A 180 -2.61 -5.44 -13.47
N SER A 181 -3.36 -4.93 -12.50
CA SER A 181 -4.74 -4.51 -12.74
C SER A 181 -4.84 -3.37 -13.75
N LEU A 182 -3.93 -2.40 -13.68
CA LEU A 182 -3.87 -1.31 -14.66
C LEU A 182 -3.43 -1.84 -16.02
N ASN A 183 -2.35 -2.63 -16.06
CA ASN A 183 -1.71 -3.10 -17.29
C ASN A 183 -2.64 -3.92 -18.18
N ALA A 184 -3.62 -4.60 -17.60
CA ALA A 184 -4.64 -5.34 -18.34
C ALA A 184 -5.37 -4.48 -19.39
N ILE A 185 -5.48 -3.15 -19.21
CA ILE A 185 -6.12 -2.27 -20.20
C ILE A 185 -5.23 -2.04 -21.43
N PHE A 186 -3.91 -2.11 -21.29
CA PHE A 186 -2.94 -1.90 -22.38
C PHE A 186 -2.83 -3.10 -23.33
N GLU A 187 -3.60 -4.16 -23.10
CA GLU A 187 -3.87 -5.19 -24.10
C GLU A 187 -4.86 -4.70 -25.18
N LYS A 188 -5.66 -3.67 -24.87
CA LYS A 188 -6.67 -3.09 -25.79
C LYS A 188 -6.23 -1.76 -26.41
N ILE A 189 -5.24 -1.09 -25.83
CA ILE A 189 -4.75 0.22 -26.29
C ILE A 189 -3.22 0.23 -26.33
N PRO A 190 -2.59 1.11 -27.13
CA PRO A 190 -1.15 1.26 -27.13
C PRO A 190 -0.60 1.50 -25.72
N ILE A 191 0.43 0.73 -25.35
CA ILE A 191 1.18 0.92 -24.11
C ILE A 191 1.79 2.33 -24.12
N PRO A 192 1.66 3.09 -23.02
CA PRO A 192 2.28 4.41 -22.95
C PRO A 192 3.77 4.28 -22.60
N LYS A 193 4.57 3.92 -23.62
CA LYS A 193 5.98 3.53 -23.48
C LYS A 193 6.86 4.62 -22.89
N ASP A 194 6.51 5.88 -23.14
CA ASP A 194 7.27 7.02 -22.65
C ASP A 194 6.94 7.38 -21.18
N SER A 195 5.84 6.84 -20.64
CA SER A 195 5.46 7.06 -19.24
C SER A 195 6.51 6.51 -18.27
N ILE A 196 6.80 7.28 -17.23
CA ILE A 196 7.57 6.82 -16.08
C ILE A 196 6.65 6.09 -15.11
N VAL A 197 6.87 4.78 -14.93
CA VAL A 197 6.11 3.95 -13.99
C VAL A 197 6.82 3.89 -12.63
N THR A 198 6.12 4.22 -11.55
CA THR A 198 6.73 4.07 -10.22
C THR A 198 6.79 2.61 -9.80
N ILE A 199 7.90 2.20 -9.18
CA ILE A 199 8.15 0.84 -8.68
C ILE A 199 8.57 0.86 -7.22
N THR A 200 8.35 -0.25 -6.49
CA THR A 200 8.67 -0.35 -5.06
C THR A 200 9.72 -1.41 -4.73
N SER A 201 10.12 -2.23 -5.71
CA SER A 201 11.09 -3.30 -5.51
C SER A 201 11.73 -3.75 -6.82
N THR A 202 12.86 -4.43 -6.74
CA THR A 202 13.52 -5.07 -7.90
C THR A 202 12.62 -6.14 -8.54
N LYS A 203 11.81 -6.84 -7.75
CA LYS A 203 10.81 -7.79 -8.27
C LYS A 203 9.79 -7.08 -9.16
N MET A 204 9.30 -5.92 -8.71
CA MET A 204 8.37 -5.11 -9.48
C MET A 204 9.02 -4.51 -10.73
N LEU A 205 10.26 -4.03 -10.64
CA LEU A 205 11.04 -3.56 -11.81
C LEU A 205 11.07 -4.60 -12.91
N LYS A 206 11.52 -5.82 -12.59
CA LYS A 206 11.60 -6.92 -13.57
C LYS A 206 10.25 -7.20 -14.23
N PHE A 207 9.17 -7.20 -13.43
CA PHE A 207 7.82 -7.42 -13.94
C PHE A 207 7.34 -6.30 -14.86
N VAL A 208 7.51 -5.03 -14.44
CA VAL A 208 7.11 -3.85 -15.24
C VAL A 208 7.87 -3.79 -16.56
N ASN A 209 9.18 -4.03 -16.53
CA ASN A 209 10.00 -4.06 -17.75
C ASN A 209 9.58 -5.18 -18.71
N SER A 210 9.20 -6.34 -18.18
CA SER A 210 8.71 -7.45 -19.01
C SER A 210 7.35 -7.15 -19.68
N GLN A 211 6.63 -6.11 -19.24
CA GLN A 211 5.40 -5.64 -19.88
C GLN A 211 5.65 -4.52 -20.91
N GLY A 212 6.91 -4.17 -21.21
CA GLY A 212 7.26 -3.19 -22.24
C GLY A 212 7.42 -1.74 -21.75
N PHE A 213 7.46 -1.51 -20.44
CA PHE A 213 7.79 -0.21 -19.86
C PHE A 213 9.28 -0.13 -19.52
N SER A 214 10.03 0.75 -20.18
CA SER A 214 11.47 0.94 -19.90
C SER A 214 11.74 2.03 -18.85
N ASN A 215 10.86 3.03 -18.75
CA ASN A 215 11.04 4.18 -17.88
C ASN A 215 10.42 3.91 -16.51
N THR A 216 11.26 3.82 -15.46
CA THR A 216 10.78 3.54 -14.11
C THR A 216 11.39 4.45 -13.05
N LEU A 217 10.64 4.69 -11.98
CA LEU A 217 11.08 5.49 -10.83
C LEU A 217 10.89 4.71 -9.53
N LYS A 218 12.00 4.42 -8.83
CA LYS A 218 11.95 3.68 -7.56
C LYS A 218 11.49 4.57 -6.40
N LEU A 219 10.48 4.08 -5.67
CA LEU A 219 9.95 4.65 -4.45
C LEU A 219 10.49 3.90 -3.24
N GLU A 220 11.33 4.57 -2.43
CA GLU A 220 11.86 3.99 -1.18
C GLU A 220 10.85 4.07 -0.03
N LYS A 221 9.95 5.06 -0.07
CA LYS A 221 8.91 5.30 0.94
C LYS A 221 7.57 5.53 0.24
N LEU A 222 6.51 4.92 0.78
CA LEU A 222 5.18 4.87 0.14
C LEU A 222 4.15 5.81 0.79
N SER A 223 4.57 6.73 1.65
CA SER A 223 3.67 7.79 2.12
C SER A 223 3.36 8.75 0.98
N ASN A 224 2.18 9.37 1.00
CA ASN A 224 1.74 10.30 -0.05
C ASN A 224 2.75 11.44 -0.23
N TYR A 225 3.22 12.03 0.87
CA TYR A 225 4.23 13.09 0.85
C TYR A 225 5.55 12.64 0.22
N CYS A 226 6.06 11.45 0.56
CA CYS A 226 7.32 10.97 -0.03
C CYS A 226 7.19 10.71 -1.53
N ILE A 227 6.06 10.14 -1.98
CA ILE A 227 5.80 9.93 -3.41
C ILE A 227 5.74 11.28 -4.14
N TYR A 228 5.01 12.24 -3.58
CA TYR A 228 4.87 13.59 -4.09
C TYR A 228 6.23 14.28 -4.26
N VAL A 229 7.03 14.36 -3.19
CA VAL A 229 8.37 14.96 -3.22
C VAL A 229 9.27 14.27 -4.24
N LYS A 230 9.27 12.93 -4.28
CA LYS A 230 10.12 12.16 -5.20
C LYS A 230 9.80 12.44 -6.67
N ILE A 231 8.52 12.64 -6.98
CA ILE A 231 8.09 12.98 -8.34
C ILE A 231 8.45 14.42 -8.67
N LEU A 232 8.20 15.39 -7.78
CA LEU A 232 8.59 16.79 -8.03
C LEU A 232 10.09 16.94 -8.28
N GLN A 233 10.93 16.33 -7.43
CA GLN A 233 12.38 16.33 -7.62
C GLN A 233 12.80 15.76 -8.98
N HIS A 234 12.09 14.73 -9.47
CA HIS A 234 12.36 14.16 -10.78
C HIS A 234 11.94 15.10 -11.90
N ILE A 235 10.85 15.85 -11.74
CA ILE A 235 10.40 16.85 -12.72
C ILE A 235 11.42 17.98 -12.79
N GLU A 236 11.79 18.57 -11.65
CA GLU A 236 12.74 19.68 -11.56
C GLU A 236 14.11 19.34 -12.17
N ALA A 237 14.63 18.14 -11.89
CA ALA A 237 15.92 17.71 -12.43
C ALA A 237 15.92 17.59 -13.97
N ASN A 238 14.82 17.12 -14.57
CA ASN A 238 14.73 16.98 -16.03
C ASN A 238 14.41 18.32 -16.72
N ASP A 239 13.62 19.18 -16.07
CA ASP A 239 13.32 20.52 -16.61
C ASP A 239 14.57 21.42 -16.59
N TYR A 240 15.46 21.25 -15.61
CA TYR A 240 16.77 21.93 -15.56
C TYR A 240 17.67 21.52 -16.73
N VAL A 241 17.83 20.21 -16.97
CA VAL A 241 18.64 19.67 -18.07
C VAL A 241 18.11 20.08 -19.46
N SER A 242 16.80 20.34 -19.57
CA SER A 242 16.16 20.78 -20.81
C SER A 242 16.34 22.28 -21.09
N ARG A 243 16.68 23.10 -20.08
CA ARG A 243 16.92 24.55 -20.21
C ARG A 243 18.38 24.91 -20.48
N GLU A 244 19.31 24.00 -20.19
CA GLU A 244 20.75 24.14 -20.48
C GLU A 244 21.16 23.63 -21.87
N LYS A 245 20.20 23.15 -22.67
CA LYS A 245 20.39 22.73 -24.08
C LYS A 245 19.71 23.71 -25.02
#